data_AF-A0A3D5T8V7-F1
#
_entry.id   AF-A0A3D5T8V7-F1
#
_cell.length_a   1.000
_cell.length_b   1.000
_cell.length_c   1.000
_cell.angle_alpha   90.00
_cell.angle_beta   90.00
_cell.angle_gamma   90.00
#
_symmetry.space_group_name_H-M   'P 1'
#
loop_
_entity.id
_entity.type
_entity.pdbx_description
1 polymer ?
#
loop_
_entity_poly.entity_id
_entity_poly.type
_entity_poly.pdbx_seq_one_letter_code
_entity_poly.pdbx_strand_id
1 'polypeptide(L)' 'VAPEQKARTTYDNILRMVKDPDVCDVIKFLRAREVVHFQRFGEALRIVQDKLNEKNFYAFNPEIDTCIVKTEDR' A
#
# COMPACT_ATOMS: atom_id res chain seq x y z
N VAL A 1 -2.97 -5.56 4.57
CA VAL A 1 -3.23 -5.20 5.98
C VAL A 1 -4.12 -6.27 6.59
N ALA A 2 -3.64 -6.97 7.62
CA ALA A 2 -4.32 -8.10 8.25
C ALA A 2 -5.72 -7.81 8.86
N PRO A 3 -6.02 -6.62 9.42
CA PRO A 3 -7.36 -6.33 9.92
C PRO A 3 -8.44 -6.11 8.83
N GLU A 4 -8.09 -5.63 7.64
CA GLU A 4 -9.05 -5.25 6.58
C GLU A 4 -9.66 -6.48 5.86
N GLN A 5 -8.92 -7.58 5.74
CA GLN A 5 -9.49 -8.83 5.26
C GLN A 5 -10.46 -9.47 6.28
N LYS A 6 -10.27 -9.20 7.58
CA LYS A 6 -11.09 -9.77 8.65
C LYS A 6 -12.48 -9.11 8.70
N ALA A 7 -12.57 -7.80 8.47
CA ALA A 7 -13.84 -7.07 8.49
C ALA A 7 -14.72 -7.37 7.26
N ARG A 8 -14.11 -7.56 6.07
CA ARG A 8 -14.85 -7.87 4.83
C ARG A 8 -15.70 -9.13 4.93
N THR A 9 -15.14 -10.22 5.47
CA THR A 9 -15.86 -11.48 5.67
C THR A 9 -17.00 -11.32 6.69
N THR A 10 -16.79 -10.49 7.73
CA THR A 10 -17.83 -10.17 8.71
C THR A 10 -19.00 -9.43 8.07
N TYR A 11 -18.74 -8.40 7.26
CA TYR A 11 -19.79 -7.64 6.58
C TYR A 11 -20.55 -8.48 5.56
N ASP A 12 -19.85 -9.27 4.74
CA ASP A 12 -20.47 -10.13 3.74
C ASP A 12 -21.35 -11.23 4.39
N ASN A 13 -20.99 -11.72 5.59
CA ASN A 13 -21.82 -12.65 6.36
C ASN A 13 -23.07 -11.99 6.95
N ILE A 14 -22.96 -10.76 7.45
CA ILE A 14 -24.10 -10.02 8.00
C ILE A 14 -25.11 -9.69 6.89
N LEU A 15 -24.64 -9.23 5.72
CA LEU A 15 -25.47 -8.94 4.55
C LEU A 15 -26.22 -10.17 4.01
N ARG A 16 -25.73 -11.38 4.29
CA ARG A 16 -26.43 -12.63 3.93
C ARG A 16 -27.56 -12.99 4.89
N MET A 17 -27.47 -12.56 6.14
CA MET A 17 -28.43 -12.90 7.21
C MET A 17 -29.48 -11.80 7.43
N VAL A 18 -29.11 -10.54 7.25
CA VAL A 18 -29.98 -9.39 7.49
C VAL A 18 -30.65 -8.95 6.20
N LYS A 19 -31.98 -8.81 6.23
CA LYS A 19 -32.80 -8.30 5.12
C LYS A 19 -33.36 -6.90 5.35
N ASP A 20 -33.05 -6.32 6.51
CA ASP A 20 -33.44 -4.95 6.85
C ASP A 20 -32.63 -3.96 5.98
N PRO A 21 -33.31 -3.11 5.18
CA PRO A 21 -32.65 -2.16 4.29
C PRO A 21 -31.82 -1.11 5.04
N ASP A 22 -32.26 -0.65 6.22
CA ASP A 22 -31.57 0.41 6.97
C ASP A 22 -30.21 -0.09 7.49
N VAL A 23 -30.14 -1.36 7.87
CA VAL A 23 -28.88 -1.99 8.30
C VAL A 23 -27.98 -2.31 7.10
N CYS A 24 -28.57 -2.78 6.00
CA CYS A 24 -27.81 -3.12 4.80
C CYS A 24 -27.09 -1.92 4.21
N ASP A 25 -27.73 -0.75 4.17
CA ASP A 25 -27.15 0.42 3.52
C ASP A 25 -25.99 1.02 4.31
N VAL A 26 -26.05 1.01 5.64
CA VAL A 26 -24.92 1.40 6.49
C VAL A 26 -23.73 0.45 6.29
N ILE A 27 -23.98 -0.87 6.22
CA ILE A 27 -22.90 -1.85 6.01
C ILE A 27 -22.29 -1.71 4.62
N LYS A 28 -23.09 -1.47 3.57
CA LYS A 28 -22.57 -1.19 2.22
C LYS A 28 -21.70 0.07 2.20
N PHE A 29 -22.11 1.13 2.89
CA PHE A 29 -21.32 2.36 3.03
C PHE A 29 -19.96 2.09 3.70
N LEU A 30 -19.94 1.34 4.81
CA LEU A 30 -18.71 0.97 5.51
C LEU A 30 -17.77 0.16 4.60
N ARG A 31 -18.31 -0.81 3.86
CA ARG A 31 -17.56 -1.63 2.91
C ARG A 31 -16.95 -0.81 1.77
N ALA A 32 -17.70 0.14 1.21
CA ALA A 32 -17.21 1.04 0.17
C ALA A 32 -16.08 1.95 0.69
N ARG A 33 -16.26 2.51 1.90
CA ARG A 33 -15.24 3.33 2.56
C ARG A 33 -13.94 2.57 2.80
N GLU A 34 -14.04 1.28 3.10
CA GLU A 34 -12.90 0.42 3.35
C GLU A 34 -12.04 0.20 2.09
N VAL A 35 -12.66 0.02 0.92
CA VAL A 35 -11.95 -0.08 -0.37
C VAL A 35 -11.17 1.20 -0.67
N VAL A 36 -11.81 2.36 -0.47
CA VAL A 36 -11.19 3.67 -0.69
C VAL A 36 -10.04 3.89 0.31
N HIS A 37 -10.22 3.51 1.57
CA HIS A 37 -9.20 3.62 2.60
C HIS A 37 -7.95 2.79 2.23
N PHE A 38 -8.15 1.55 1.79
CA PHE A 38 -7.04 0.68 1.37
C PHE A 38 -6.25 1.27 0.20
N GLN A 39 -6.93 1.73 -0.86
CA GLN A 39 -6.26 2.32 -2.02
C GLN A 39 -5.49 3.59 -1.66
N ARG A 40 -6.13 4.53 -0.95
CA ARG A 40 -5.50 5.80 -0.56
C ARG A 40 -4.35 5.62 0.42
N PHE A 41 -4.48 4.69 1.37
CA PHE A 41 -3.42 4.38 2.31
C PHE A 41 -2.22 3.72 1.61
N GLY A 42 -2.47 2.82 0.66
CA GLY A 42 -1.41 2.22 -0.17
C GLY A 42 -0.65 3.26 -0.99
N GLU A 43 -1.37 4.20 -1.62
CA GLU A 43 -0.77 5.32 -2.36
C GLU A 43 0.07 6.22 -1.46
N ALA A 44 -0.47 6.61 -0.30
CA ALA A 44 0.25 7.41 0.68
C ALA A 44 1.52 6.71 1.19
N LEU A 45 1.44 5.41 1.48
CA LEU A 45 2.60 4.61 1.88
C LEU A 45 3.67 4.57 0.80
N ARG A 46 3.29 4.42 -0.47
CA ARG A 46 4.23 4.41 -1.59
C ARG A 46 4.98 5.74 -1.70
N ILE A 47 4.26 6.85 -1.64
CA ILE A 47 4.85 8.20 -1.66
C ILE A 47 5.85 8.40 -0.51
N VAL A 48 5.49 7.95 0.70
CA VAL A 48 6.39 8.06 1.87
C VAL A 48 7.65 7.20 1.71
N GLN A 49 7.51 5.96 1.20
CA GLN A 49 8.65 5.09 0.94
C GLN A 49 9.58 5.66 -0.14
N ASP A 50 9.01 6.20 -1.22
CA ASP A 50 9.78 6.80 -2.31
C ASP A 50 10.59 8.01 -1.80
N LYS A 51 9.98 8.86 -0.95
CA LYS A 51 10.68 9.97 -0.27
C LYS A 51 11.76 9.50 0.71
N LEU A 52 11.56 8.38 1.39
CA LEU A 52 12.55 7.86 2.33
C LEU A 52 13.80 7.33 1.60
N ASN A 53 13.62 6.77 0.40
CA ASN A 53 14.71 6.27 -0.45
C ASN A 53 15.45 7.37 -1.24
N GLU A 54 14.93 8.60 -1.27
CA GLU A 54 15.46 9.68 -2.13
C GLU A 54 16.85 10.17 -1.71
N LYS A 55 17.25 9.93 -0.46
CA LYS A 55 18.56 10.29 0.12
C LYS A 55 19.30 9.07 0.62
N ASN A 56 19.44 8.04 -0.22
CA ASN A 56 20.34 6.94 0.09
C ASN A 56 21.78 7.49 0.15
N PHE A 57 22.27 7.79 1.36
CA PHE A 57 23.62 8.29 1.62
C PHE A 57 24.71 7.32 1.11
N TYR A 58 24.35 6.05 0.92
CA TYR A 58 25.18 4.99 0.33
C TYR A 58 24.98 4.80 -1.19
N ALA A 59 24.24 5.67 -1.87
CA ALA A 59 24.01 5.55 -3.32
C ALA A 59 25.32 5.64 -4.13
N PHE A 60 26.37 6.24 -3.56
CA PHE A 60 27.73 6.20 -4.08
C PHE A 60 28.68 5.87 -2.94
N ASN A 61 29.32 4.71 -3.01
CA ASN A 61 30.45 4.38 -2.16
C ASN A 61 31.74 4.57 -2.98
N PRO A 62 32.54 5.62 -2.72
CA PRO A 62 33.76 5.88 -3.47
C PRO A 62 34.78 4.73 -3.38
N GLU A 63 34.67 3.83 -2.40
CA GLU A 63 35.52 2.64 -2.28
C GLU A 63 35.07 1.46 -3.16
N ILE A 64 33.83 1.46 -3.68
CA ILE A 64 33.29 0.38 -4.53
C ILE A 64 33.10 0.87 -5.98
N ASP A 65 32.64 2.11 -6.18
CA ASP A 65 32.18 2.60 -7.48
C ASP A 65 33.29 3.13 -8.41
N THR A 66 34.55 3.23 -7.95
CA THR A 66 35.68 3.79 -8.74
C THR A 66 36.40 2.77 -9.64
N CYS A 67 35.98 1.50 -9.68
CA CYS A 67 36.79 0.42 -10.26
C CYS A 67 36.52 0.08 -11.75
N ILE A 68 35.69 0.82 -12.48
CA ILE A 68 35.45 0.53 -13.91
C ILE A 68 35.86 1.70 -14.79
N VAL A 69 37.17 1.98 -14.85
CA VAL A 69 37.75 2.61 -16.04
C VAL A 69 38.26 1.45 -16.89
N LYS A 70 37.43 1.00 -17.84
CA LYS A 70 37.91 0.18 -18.95
C LYS A 70 38.97 1.00 -19.68
N THR A 71 40.24 0.63 -19.54
CA THR A 71 41.29 0.98 -20.50
C THR A 71 40.97 0.24 -21.80
N GLU A 72 40.17 0.86 -22.66
CA GLU A 72 40.15 0.59 -24.09
C GLU A 72 40.76 1.82 -24.80
N ASP A 73 41.68 1.54 -25.73
CA ASP A 73 42.27 2.42 -26.74
C ASP A 73 43.39 3.42 -26.34
N ARG A 74 44.64 2.94 -26.33
CA ARG A 74 45.72 3.32 -27.29
C ARG A 74 47.07 2.67 -26.95
#